data_AF-A0A0K2GFV5-F1
#
_entry.id   AF-A0A0K2GFV5-F1
#
_cell.length_a   1.000
_cell.length_b   1.000
_cell.length_c   1.000
_cell.angle_alpha   90.00
_cell.angle_beta   90.00
_cell.angle_gamma   90.00
#
_symmetry.space_group_name_H-M   'P 1'
#
loop_
_entity.id
_entity.type
_entity.pdbx_description
1 polymer ?
#
loop_
_entity_poly.entity_id
_entity_poly.type
_entity_poly.pdbx_seq_one_letter_code
_entity_poly.pdbx_strand_id
1 'polypeptide(L)'
;MSEERVESGGVPEGSRPEAGKGIEILPVERVKSASMLPLIILFHRASELARSTELSLGRLEHAAEAAALAEAVRHLLAEAGDEEGEARWMVRLSEARHWCAVVHDALTCREERDR
;
A
#
# COMPACT_ATOMS: atom_id res chain seq x y z
N MET A 1 53.67 -50.06 -49.84
CA MET A 1 53.99 -51.33 -49.15
C MET A 1 53.91 -51.09 -47.66
N SER A 2 53.32 -52.05 -46.95
CA SER A 2 53.19 -52.21 -45.47
C SER A 2 52.11 -51.32 -44.81
N GLU A 3 50.91 -51.87 -44.53
CA GLU A 3 50.50 -52.62 -43.30
C GLU A 3 50.37 -51.67 -42.11
N GLU A 4 49.39 -51.63 -41.22
CA GLU A 4 48.37 -52.52 -40.63
C GLU A 4 47.55 -51.55 -39.72
N ARG A 5 46.23 -51.58 -39.48
CA ARG A 5 45.47 -52.50 -38.62
C ARG A 5 44.04 -51.93 -38.48
N VAL A 6 43.08 -52.84 -38.35
CA VAL A 6 41.67 -52.60 -38.01
C VAL A 6 41.49 -52.75 -36.50
N GLU A 7 40.72 -51.86 -35.86
CA GLU A 7 39.96 -52.09 -34.61
C GLU A 7 38.96 -50.92 -34.46
N SER A 8 37.67 -51.07 -34.80
CA SER A 8 36.58 -51.63 -33.98
C SER A 8 36.46 -51.02 -32.59
N GLY A 9 35.41 -50.23 -32.36
CA GLY A 9 34.70 -50.23 -31.08
C GLY A 9 34.39 -48.85 -30.48
N GLY A 10 33.09 -48.57 -30.35
CA GLY A 10 32.56 -47.68 -29.32
C GLY A 10 32.22 -46.27 -29.79
N VAL A 11 30.96 -46.05 -30.17
CA VAL A 11 30.34 -44.72 -30.06
C VAL A 11 30.05 -44.49 -28.58
N PRO A 12 30.59 -43.46 -27.90
CA PRO A 12 30.06 -43.05 -26.62
C PRO A 12 28.88 -42.10 -26.87
N GLU A 13 27.72 -42.56 -26.41
CA GLU A 13 26.48 -41.83 -26.28
C GLU A 13 26.65 -40.44 -25.65
N GLY A 14 25.91 -39.48 -26.21
CA GLY A 14 25.14 -38.49 -25.46
C GLY A 14 25.84 -37.81 -24.29
N SER A 15 26.42 -36.63 -24.55
CA SER A 15 26.70 -35.63 -23.53
C SER A 15 25.37 -35.17 -22.89
N ARG A 16 25.00 -35.83 -21.80
CA ARG A 16 23.88 -35.48 -20.93
C ARG A 16 24.34 -34.33 -20.03
N PRO A 17 23.62 -33.19 -19.94
CA PRO A 17 23.98 -32.15 -18.99
C PRO A 17 23.70 -32.68 -17.58
N GLU A 18 24.68 -32.59 -16.68
CA GLU A 18 24.50 -32.92 -15.27
C GLU A 18 23.45 -32.00 -14.65
N ALA A 19 22.23 -32.54 -14.53
CA ALA A 19 21.17 -32.00 -13.72
C ALA A 19 21.47 -32.34 -12.26
N GLY A 20 21.87 -31.34 -11.46
CA GLY A 20 22.13 -31.62 -10.05
C GLY A 20 22.64 -30.50 -9.17
N LYS A 21 22.56 -29.23 -9.56
CA LYS A 21 22.65 -28.14 -8.57
C LYS A 21 21.23 -27.73 -8.21
N GLY A 22 20.69 -28.41 -7.20
CA GLY A 22 19.43 -28.02 -6.58
C GLY A 22 19.54 -26.56 -6.18
N ILE A 23 18.77 -25.71 -6.86
CA ILE A 23 18.54 -24.35 -6.40
C ILE A 23 17.80 -24.54 -5.08
N GLU A 24 18.47 -24.28 -3.96
CA GLU A 24 17.79 -24.07 -2.69
C GLU A 24 16.89 -22.85 -2.88
N ILE A 25 15.65 -23.11 -3.29
CA ILE A 25 14.59 -22.11 -3.26
C ILE A 25 14.33 -21.92 -1.76
N LEU A 26 15.07 -20.98 -1.16
CA LEU A 26 14.77 -20.49 0.17
C LEU A 26 13.29 -20.12 0.18
N PRO A 27 12.53 -20.54 1.20
CA PRO A 27 11.11 -20.23 1.27
C PRO A 27 10.99 -18.72 1.28
N VAL A 28 10.46 -18.15 0.19
CA VAL A 28 10.06 -16.75 0.16
C VAL A 28 9.02 -16.63 1.25
N GLU A 29 9.37 -16.00 2.37
CA GLU A 29 8.39 -15.60 3.37
C GLU A 29 7.29 -14.85 2.62
N ARG A 30 6.10 -15.45 2.55
CA ARG A 30 4.93 -14.75 2.05
C ARG A 30 4.65 -13.65 3.05
N VAL A 31 5.18 -12.46 2.77
CA VAL A 31 4.71 -11.23 3.38
C VAL A 31 3.21 -11.16 3.06
N LYS A 32 2.36 -11.27 4.09
CA LYS A 32 0.92 -11.12 3.92
C LYS A 32 0.68 -9.69 3.44
N SER A 33 0.44 -9.50 2.15
CA SER A 33 -0.01 -8.23 1.60
C SER A 33 -1.45 -8.00 2.09
N ALA A 34 -1.62 -7.09 3.04
CA ALA A 34 -2.94 -6.65 3.47
C ALA A 34 -3.45 -5.60 2.47
N SER A 35 -4.69 -5.76 2.00
CA SER A 35 -5.30 -4.77 1.12
C SER A 35 -5.56 -3.47 1.89
N MET A 36 -5.21 -2.33 1.30
CA MET A 36 -5.54 -1.00 1.82
C MET A 36 -6.99 -0.58 1.55
N LEU A 37 -7.72 -1.32 0.70
CA LEU A 37 -9.07 -0.97 0.26
C LEU A 37 -10.04 -0.67 1.41
N PRO A 38 -10.05 -1.41 2.54
CA PRO A 38 -10.92 -1.07 3.67
C PRO A 38 -10.67 0.33 4.23
N LEU A 39 -9.41 0.77 4.33
CA LEU A 39 -9.07 2.11 4.81
C LEU A 39 -9.57 3.19 3.86
N ILE A 40 -9.47 2.94 2.55
CA ILE A 40 -9.94 3.86 1.51
C ILE A 40 -11.47 4.00 1.57
N ILE A 41 -12.20 2.90 1.75
CA ILE A 41 -13.66 2.91 1.88
C ILE A 41 -14.08 3.70 3.14
N LEU A 42 -13.42 3.45 4.27
CA LEU A 42 -13.69 4.20 5.51
C LEU A 42 -13.39 5.69 5.35
N PHE A 43 -12.27 6.03 4.68
CA PHE A 43 -11.92 7.43 4.41
C PHE A 43 -13.00 8.13 3.61
N HIS A 44 -13.50 7.50 2.54
CA HIS A 44 -14.57 8.06 1.73
C HIS A 44 -15.82 8.32 2.56
N ARG A 45 -16.23 7.33 3.37
CA ARG A 45 -17.42 7.47 4.21
C ARG A 45 -17.28 8.60 5.25
N ALA A 46 -16.16 8.66 5.95
CA ALA A 46 -15.88 9.71 6.91
C ALA A 46 -15.84 11.09 6.24
N SER A 47 -15.22 11.19 5.06
CA SER A 47 -15.15 12.44 4.29
C SER A 47 -16.51 12.93 3.83
N GLU A 48 -17.42 12.04 3.41
CA GLU A 48 -18.79 12.41 3.05
C GLU A 48 -19.54 13.00 4.24
N LEU A 49 -19.40 12.39 5.42
CA LEU A 49 -20.05 12.85 6.64
C LEU A 49 -19.45 14.17 7.16
N ALA A 50 -18.12 14.33 7.06
CA ALA A 50 -17.41 15.56 7.40
C ALA A 50 -17.80 16.76 6.52
N ARG A 51 -18.21 16.50 5.27
CA ARG A 51 -18.68 17.50 4.30
C ARG A 51 -20.16 17.84 4.43
N SER A 52 -20.87 17.25 5.39
CA SER A 52 -22.25 17.63 5.69
C SER A 52 -22.35 19.12 6.03
N THR A 53 -23.52 19.70 5.79
CA THR A 53 -23.79 21.13 6.08
C THR A 53 -24.16 21.38 7.54
N GLU A 54 -24.48 20.32 8.29
CA GLU A 54 -24.84 20.41 9.69
C GLU A 54 -23.61 20.79 10.54
N LEU A 55 -23.78 21.77 11.44
CA LEU A 55 -22.75 22.12 12.41
C LEU A 55 -22.97 21.31 13.69
N SER A 56 -22.20 20.24 13.86
CA SER A 56 -22.30 19.33 15.00
C SER A 56 -20.92 18.81 15.41
N LEU A 57 -20.83 18.31 16.65
CA LEU A 57 -19.64 17.60 17.12
C LEU A 57 -19.37 16.35 16.27
N GLY A 58 -20.42 15.62 15.85
CA GLY A 58 -20.27 14.45 14.97
C GLY A 58 -19.60 14.79 13.64
N ARG A 59 -19.87 15.97 13.07
CA ARG A 59 -19.15 16.42 11.85
C ARG A 59 -17.65 16.63 12.11
N LEU A 60 -17.28 17.14 13.28
CA LEU A 60 -15.88 17.28 13.69
C LEU A 60 -15.22 15.90 13.88
N GLU A 61 -15.92 14.96 14.51
CA GLU A 61 -15.46 13.58 14.68
C GLU A 61 -15.19 12.91 13.33
N HIS A 62 -16.10 13.02 12.36
CA HIS A 62 -15.90 12.46 11.02
C HIS A 62 -14.76 13.14 10.25
N ALA A 63 -14.54 14.44 10.44
CA ALA A 63 -13.38 15.13 9.87
C ALA A 63 -12.07 14.59 10.46
N ALA A 64 -12.03 14.35 11.77
CA ALA A 64 -10.88 13.78 12.46
C ALA A 64 -10.62 12.33 12.03
N GLU A 65 -11.67 11.52 11.88
CA GLU A 65 -11.60 10.16 11.33
C GLU A 65 -11.02 10.16 9.91
N ALA A 66 -11.51 11.05 9.03
CA ALA A 66 -11.00 11.18 7.67
C ALA A 66 -9.51 11.57 7.67
N ALA A 67 -9.08 12.46 8.56
CA ALA A 67 -7.67 12.83 8.69
C ALA A 67 -6.81 11.64 9.14
N ALA A 68 -7.23 10.92 10.16
CA ALA A 68 -6.51 9.74 10.66
C ALA A 68 -6.38 8.64 9.59
N LEU A 69 -7.46 8.38 8.85
CA LEU A 69 -7.47 7.40 7.76
C LEU A 69 -6.57 7.84 6.60
N ALA A 70 -6.59 9.13 6.25
CA ALA A 70 -5.72 9.65 5.21
C ALA A 70 -4.23 9.56 5.58
N GLU A 71 -3.91 9.82 6.85
CA GLU A 71 -2.55 9.66 7.37
C GLU A 71 -2.10 8.20 7.35
N ALA A 72 -2.95 7.27 7.78
CA ALA A 72 -2.65 5.83 7.75
C ALA A 72 -2.40 5.34 6.31
N VAL A 73 -3.24 5.73 5.36
CA VAL A 73 -3.06 5.35 3.94
C VAL A 73 -1.78 5.95 3.38
N ARG A 74 -1.50 7.23 3.67
CA ARG A 74 -0.24 7.88 3.26
C ARG A 74 0.98 7.12 3.77
N HIS A 75 0.98 6.71 5.04
CA HIS A 75 2.08 5.95 5.62
C HIS A 75 2.30 4.60 4.92
N LEU A 76 1.21 3.87 4.61
CA LEU A 76 1.31 2.61 3.89
C LEU A 76 1.86 2.77 2.46
N LEU A 77 1.53 3.88 1.78
CA LEU A 77 2.07 4.19 0.46
C LEU A 77 3.56 4.53 0.52
N ALA A 78 3.98 5.30 1.52
CA ALA A 78 5.38 5.58 1.78
C ALA A 78 6.18 4.30 2.06
N GLU A 79 5.65 3.40 2.90
CA GLU A 79 6.25 2.08 3.17
C GLU A 79 6.35 1.20 1.92
N ALA A 80 5.39 1.31 1.00
CA ALA A 80 5.39 0.61 -0.28
C ALA A 80 6.28 1.27 -1.35
N GLY A 81 6.82 2.47 -1.10
CA GLY A 81 7.58 3.26 -2.07
C GLY A 81 6.74 3.90 -3.18
N ASP A 82 5.42 4.03 -3.00
CA ASP A 82 4.54 4.76 -3.93
C ASP A 82 4.50 6.25 -3.59
N GLU A 83 5.53 6.99 -4.03
CA GLU A 83 5.69 8.43 -3.78
C GLU A 83 4.53 9.28 -4.34
N GLU A 84 4.05 8.91 -5.53
CA GLU A 84 2.95 9.61 -6.21
C GLU A 84 1.63 9.34 -5.50
N GLY A 85 1.41 8.11 -5.03
CA GLY A 85 0.34 7.78 -4.10
C GLY A 85 0.42 8.57 -2.79
N GLU A 86 1.59 8.61 -2.17
CA GLU A 86 1.82 9.35 -0.93
C GLU A 86 1.43 10.83 -1.10
N ALA A 87 1.91 11.48 -2.16
CA ALA A 87 1.63 12.88 -2.45
C ALA A 87 0.12 13.15 -2.60
N ARG A 88 -0.61 12.29 -3.33
CA ARG A 88 -2.08 12.39 -3.48
C ARG A 88 -2.82 12.25 -2.14
N TRP A 89 -2.30 11.45 -1.21
CA TRP A 89 -2.90 11.27 0.10
C TRP A 89 -2.49 12.36 1.10
N MET A 90 -1.35 13.01 0.90
CA MET A 90 -0.96 14.21 1.65
C MET A 90 -1.95 15.36 1.41
N VAL A 91 -2.44 15.53 0.18
CA VAL A 91 -3.49 16.52 -0.14
C VAL A 91 -4.78 16.20 0.62
N ARG A 92 -5.24 14.95 0.57
CA ARG A 92 -6.45 14.49 1.29
C ARG A 92 -6.35 14.68 2.80
N LEU A 93 -5.17 14.40 3.37
CA LEU A 93 -4.89 14.65 4.78
C LEU A 93 -5.00 16.14 5.12
N SER A 94 -4.47 17.00 4.26
CA SER A 94 -4.53 18.46 4.45
C SER A 94 -5.97 18.98 4.36
N GLU A 95 -6.75 18.46 3.40
CA GLU A 95 -8.19 18.78 3.28
C GLU A 95 -8.98 18.35 4.53
N ALA A 96 -8.77 17.13 5.03
CA ALA A 96 -9.45 16.65 6.22
C ALA A 96 -9.06 17.47 7.48
N ARG A 97 -7.77 17.80 7.64
CA ARG A 97 -7.30 18.69 8.72
C ARG A 97 -7.91 20.08 8.61
N HIS A 98 -8.08 20.60 7.40
CA HIS A 98 -8.75 21.87 7.18
C HIS A 98 -10.23 21.82 7.61
N TRP A 99 -10.95 20.74 7.30
CA TRP A 99 -12.32 20.56 7.80
C TRP A 99 -12.40 20.52 9.32
N CYS A 100 -11.45 19.83 9.99
CA CYS A 100 -11.39 19.85 11.45
C CYS A 100 -11.30 21.28 11.99
N ALA A 101 -10.37 22.08 11.46
CA ALA A 101 -10.19 23.47 11.90
C ALA A 101 -11.47 24.30 11.67
N VAL A 102 -12.05 24.25 10.48
CA VAL A 102 -13.25 25.03 10.15
C VAL A 102 -14.45 24.65 11.03
N VAL A 103 -14.66 23.37 11.28
CA VAL A 103 -15.79 22.92 12.10
C VAL A 103 -15.56 23.25 13.57
N HIS A 104 -14.35 23.05 14.08
CA HIS A 104 -13.96 23.44 15.44
C HIS A 104 -14.18 24.93 15.69
N ASP A 105 -13.70 25.78 14.78
CA ASP A 105 -13.83 27.23 14.90
C ASP A 105 -15.30 27.66 14.88
N ALA A 106 -16.11 27.05 14.00
CA ALA A 106 -17.54 27.33 13.93
C ALA A 106 -18.30 26.90 15.20
N LEU A 107 -17.94 25.75 15.78
CA LEU A 107 -18.52 25.28 17.05
C LEU A 107 -18.13 26.21 18.21
N THR A 108 -16.86 26.60 18.28
CA THR A 108 -16.35 27.52 19.31
C THR A 108 -17.05 28.87 19.24
N CYS A 109 -17.15 29.45 18.03
CA CYS A 109 -17.85 30.72 17.82
C CYS A 109 -19.34 30.64 18.19
N ARG A 110 -20.00 29.48 18.02
CA ARG A 110 -21.39 29.28 18.42
C ARG A 110 -21.51 29.26 19.94
N GLU A 111 -20.63 28.51 20.61
CA GLU A 111 -20.62 28.44 22.07
C GLU A 111 -20.38 29.81 22.71
N GLU A 112 -19.47 30.62 22.16
CA GLU A 112 -19.22 31.98 22.63
C GLU A 112 -20.43 32.92 22.46
N ARG A 113 -21.27 32.71 21.45
CA ARG A 113 -22.51 33.48 21.24
C ARG A 113 -23.65 33.06 22.14
N ASP A 114 -23.65 31.80 22.58
CA ASP A 114 -24.69 31.21 23.42
C ASP A 114 -24.43 31.46 24.93
N ARG A 115 -23.31 32.11 25.29
CA ARG A 115 -22.92 32.51 26.66
C ARG A 115 -23.32 33.95 26.98
#